data_AF-A0A916IEN8-F1
#
_entry.id   AF-A0A916IEN8-F1
#
_cell.length_a   1.000
_cell.length_b   1.000
_cell.length_c   1.000
_cell.angle_alpha   90.00
_cell.angle_beta   90.00
_cell.angle_gamma   90.00
#
_symmetry.space_group_name_H-M   'P 1'
#
loop_
_entity.id
_entity.type
_entity.pdbx_description
1 polymer ?
#
loop_
_entity_poly.entity_id
_entity_poly.type
_entity_poly.pdbx_seq_one_letter_code
_entity_poly.pdbx_strand_id
1 'polypeptide(L)'
;MKRRIQALAGAAFLAMAGSAVAVPVNIGGLNLTTGPTFGVASVYENVITGTGQTLSGFGEVTQINGMSLSDLCAGCELTYRFGGYEVTDLSATNVSFTGGWVNFYLGFGADNDFNPFTSGSSAADLAAATNGSLFLTLAGHDIDAAGNTFAGTGTNIGTPSAVGFGAGLLDVDDTGALNGNTAGAGALANGFFDTNAIAAAFGGAADFQLGASFSSALVPHPGECPQGPACMAGSVDIRGTVAAIPEPETYALMLAGLGVIGFVARRRRA
;
A
#
# COMPACT_ATOMS: atom_id res chain seq x y z
N MET A 1 -19.19 38.76 61.93
CA MET A 1 -18.27 39.47 61.00
C MET A 1 -16.87 38.84 61.12
N LYS A 2 -16.50 37.94 60.19
CA LYS A 2 -15.12 37.60 59.77
C LYS A 2 -15.19 36.50 58.68
N ARG A 3 -15.36 36.97 57.43
CA ARG A 3 -15.04 36.22 56.21
C ARG A 3 -13.52 36.21 56.02
N ARG A 4 -12.90 35.06 55.73
CA ARG A 4 -11.68 34.88 54.89
C ARG A 4 -11.69 33.41 54.41
N ILE A 5 -12.10 33.14 53.17
CA ILE A 5 -11.24 32.97 51.98
C ILE A 5 -10.12 31.95 52.24
N GLN A 6 -10.30 30.71 51.76
CA GLN A 6 -9.28 29.91 51.08
C GLN A 6 -9.98 28.97 50.07
N ALA A 7 -10.35 29.55 48.93
CA ALA A 7 -10.47 28.81 47.68
C ALA A 7 -9.06 28.76 47.04
N LEU A 8 -8.82 27.70 46.25
CA LEU A 8 -7.61 27.32 45.49
C LEU A 8 -6.83 26.15 46.08
N ALA A 9 -7.15 24.95 45.61
CA ALA A 9 -6.21 23.84 45.51
C ALA A 9 -6.34 23.23 44.10
N GLY A 10 -5.51 23.74 43.20
CA GLY A 10 -4.89 22.94 42.13
C GLY A 10 -5.74 22.50 40.96
N ALA A 11 -6.23 23.44 40.15
CA ALA A 11 -6.38 23.19 38.72
C ALA A 11 -5.00 23.38 38.05
N ALA A 12 -4.29 22.28 37.78
CA ALA A 12 -3.06 22.29 36.96
C ALA A 12 -2.71 20.87 36.49
N PHE A 13 -3.51 20.30 35.58
CA PHE A 13 -3.08 19.21 34.68
C PHE A 13 -3.84 19.29 33.35
N LEU A 14 -4.06 20.52 32.86
CA LEU A 14 -4.46 20.75 31.47
C LEU A 14 -3.23 21.28 30.72
N ALA A 15 -3.04 20.73 29.53
CA ALA A 15 -2.08 21.15 28.49
C ALA A 15 -0.63 20.66 28.64
N MET A 16 -0.43 19.35 28.45
CA MET A 16 0.61 18.90 27.53
C MET A 16 -0.05 18.09 26.41
N ALA A 17 -0.83 18.77 25.59
CA ALA A 17 -1.04 18.31 24.23
C ALA A 17 0.28 18.57 23.50
N GLY A 18 1.21 17.62 23.60
CA GLY A 18 2.41 17.64 22.79
C GLY A 18 1.99 17.67 21.33
N SER A 19 2.55 18.61 20.56
CA SER A 19 2.44 18.61 19.11
C SER A 19 2.85 17.22 18.63
N ALA A 20 1.95 16.48 17.99
CA ALA A 20 2.27 15.19 17.41
C ALA A 20 3.28 15.42 16.28
N VAL A 21 4.57 15.31 16.60
CA VAL A 21 5.62 15.10 15.60
C VAL A 21 5.36 13.74 14.98
N ALA A 22 5.37 13.66 13.64
CA ALA A 22 5.26 12.40 12.92
C ALA A 22 6.43 11.50 13.34
N VAL A 23 6.17 10.57 14.26
CA VAL A 23 7.16 9.59 14.69
C VAL A 23 7.25 8.54 13.59
N PRO A 24 8.46 8.18 13.11
CA PRO A 24 8.62 7.08 12.20
C PRO A 24 8.07 5.79 12.82
N VAL A 25 7.18 5.13 12.10
CA VAL A 25 6.65 3.81 12.42
C VAL A 25 7.56 2.77 11.76
N ASN A 26 8.10 1.84 12.56
CA ASN A 26 8.84 0.71 12.03
C ASN A 26 7.90 -0.46 11.76
N ILE A 27 7.78 -0.87 10.50
CA ILE A 27 6.95 -2.00 10.07
C ILE A 27 7.87 -3.03 9.44
N GLY A 28 8.15 -4.13 10.15
CA GLY A 28 9.00 -5.21 9.63
C GLY A 28 10.44 -4.79 9.29
N GLY A 29 10.94 -3.70 9.88
CA GLY A 29 12.26 -3.16 9.57
C GLY A 29 12.25 -1.96 8.61
N LEU A 30 11.15 -1.70 7.89
CA LEU A 30 10.96 -0.51 7.07
C LEU A 30 10.45 0.65 7.93
N ASN A 31 11.16 1.78 7.93
CA ASN A 31 10.77 2.96 8.69
C ASN A 31 9.95 3.92 7.82
N LEU A 32 8.68 4.11 8.14
CA LEU A 32 7.77 5.01 7.43
C LEU A 32 7.31 6.16 8.33
N THR A 33 7.11 7.33 7.75
CA THR A 33 6.51 8.46 8.47
C THR A 33 4.99 8.34 8.45
N THR A 34 4.32 8.60 9.59
CA THR A 34 2.85 8.72 9.62
C THR A 34 2.38 9.81 8.66
N GLY A 35 1.21 9.61 8.04
CA GLY A 35 0.62 10.54 7.08
C GLY A 35 0.75 10.08 5.62
N PRO A 36 0.64 11.01 4.66
CA PRO A 36 0.68 10.67 3.24
C PRO A 36 1.96 9.92 2.88
N THR A 37 1.77 8.82 2.17
CA THR A 37 2.85 7.96 1.69
C THR A 37 2.70 7.80 0.19
N PHE A 38 3.76 8.15 -0.54
CA PHE A 38 3.85 8.05 -1.99
C PHE A 38 4.99 7.13 -2.36
N GLY A 39 4.66 5.99 -2.98
CA GLY A 39 5.63 5.05 -3.54
C GLY A 39 5.76 5.24 -5.04
N VAL A 40 7.01 5.27 -5.54
CA VAL A 40 7.32 5.17 -6.97
C VAL A 40 7.92 3.81 -7.25
N ALA A 41 7.36 3.12 -8.22
CA ALA A 41 7.68 1.75 -8.55
C ALA A 41 8.00 1.56 -10.04
N SER A 42 8.91 0.63 -10.34
CA SER A 42 9.04 0.06 -11.68
C SER A 42 8.01 -1.05 -11.86
N VAL A 43 7.43 -1.20 -13.05
CA VAL A 43 6.49 -2.29 -13.34
C VAL A 43 6.88 -3.04 -14.59
N TYR A 44 6.70 -4.36 -14.54
CA TYR A 44 6.78 -5.29 -15.67
C TYR A 44 5.50 -6.11 -15.73
N GLU A 45 4.80 -6.05 -16.86
CA GLU A 45 3.44 -6.58 -16.98
C GLU A 45 3.18 -7.27 -18.31
N ASN A 46 2.20 -8.18 -18.34
CA ASN A 46 1.81 -8.85 -19.57
C ASN A 46 1.01 -7.93 -20.51
N VAL A 47 1.07 -8.22 -21.81
CA VAL A 47 0.26 -7.51 -22.81
C VAL A 47 -1.16 -8.08 -22.85
N ILE A 48 -2.14 -7.18 -22.72
CA ILE A 48 -3.55 -7.49 -22.96
C ILE A 48 -3.89 -7.31 -24.44
N THR A 49 -4.57 -8.30 -25.01
CA THR A 49 -4.98 -8.33 -26.43
C THR A 49 -6.46 -8.63 -26.64
N GLY A 50 -7.20 -8.94 -25.58
CA GLY A 50 -8.63 -9.24 -25.65
C GLY A 50 -9.33 -9.12 -24.29
N THR A 51 -10.65 -9.03 -24.32
CA THR A 51 -11.50 -9.08 -23.12
C THR A 51 -11.46 -10.46 -22.47
N GLY A 52 -11.69 -10.52 -21.15
CA GLY A 52 -11.57 -11.74 -20.34
C GLY A 52 -10.14 -12.21 -20.08
N GLN A 53 -9.12 -11.53 -20.63
CA GLN A 53 -7.74 -11.74 -20.21
C GLN A 53 -7.48 -11.10 -18.85
N THR A 54 -6.44 -11.55 -18.16
CA THR A 54 -6.04 -11.01 -16.87
C THR A 54 -4.73 -10.24 -17.00
N LEU A 55 -4.70 -9.03 -16.47
CA LEU A 55 -3.48 -8.25 -16.30
C LEU A 55 -2.78 -8.71 -15.02
N SER A 56 -1.48 -8.98 -15.14
CA SER A 56 -0.61 -9.34 -14.04
C SER A 56 0.82 -8.90 -14.30
N GLY A 57 1.58 -8.77 -13.23
CA GLY A 57 2.95 -8.32 -13.30
C GLY A 57 3.60 -8.25 -11.94
N PHE A 58 4.79 -7.68 -11.92
CA PHE A 58 5.59 -7.49 -10.73
C PHE A 58 6.52 -6.28 -10.90
N GLY A 59 7.16 -5.89 -9.82
CA GLY A 59 8.05 -4.75 -9.81
C GLY A 59 8.69 -4.47 -8.46
N GLU A 60 9.35 -3.33 -8.37
CA GLU A 60 10.03 -2.86 -7.16
C GLU A 60 9.65 -1.42 -6.84
N VAL A 61 9.43 -1.14 -5.56
CA VAL A 61 9.29 0.21 -5.00
C VAL A 61 10.69 0.78 -4.77
N THR A 62 11.04 1.79 -5.56
CA THR A 62 12.38 2.39 -5.53
C THR A 62 12.50 3.53 -4.52
N GLN A 63 11.38 4.20 -4.25
CA GLN A 63 11.32 5.38 -3.42
C GLN A 63 10.01 5.46 -2.66
N ILE A 64 10.06 5.96 -1.42
CA ILE A 64 8.87 6.34 -0.66
C ILE A 64 9.06 7.78 -0.14
N ASN A 65 8.09 8.66 -0.39
CA ASN A 65 8.09 10.06 0.06
C ASN A 65 9.37 10.84 -0.33
N GLY A 66 9.94 10.56 -1.50
CA GLY A 66 11.17 11.22 -1.95
C GLY A 66 12.46 10.62 -1.38
N MET A 67 12.39 9.60 -0.53
CA MET A 67 13.54 8.91 0.06
C MET A 67 13.76 7.55 -0.62
N SER A 68 15.00 7.27 -1.01
CA SER A 68 15.37 5.96 -1.55
C SER A 68 15.07 4.87 -0.53
N LEU A 69 14.64 3.70 -0.99
CA LEU A 69 14.29 2.62 -0.07
C LEU A 69 15.45 2.24 0.87
N SER A 70 16.70 2.32 0.39
CA SER A 70 17.92 2.09 1.18
C SER A 70 18.10 3.04 2.37
N ASP A 71 17.46 4.20 2.35
CA ASP A 71 17.47 5.17 3.46
C ASP A 71 16.39 4.87 4.50
N LEU A 72 15.40 4.05 4.14
CA LEU A 72 14.25 3.67 4.99
C LEU A 72 14.47 2.34 5.69
N CYS A 73 15.24 1.44 5.07
CA CYS A 73 15.75 0.23 5.69
C CYS A 73 17.12 -0.17 5.13
N ALA A 74 17.99 -0.67 6.01
CA ALA A 74 19.34 -1.06 5.64
C ALA A 74 19.34 -2.42 4.93
N GLY A 75 19.76 -2.45 3.66
CA GLY A 75 19.90 -3.69 2.90
C GLY A 75 18.58 -4.40 2.61
N CYS A 76 17.48 -3.66 2.55
CA CYS A 76 16.17 -4.17 2.16
C CYS A 76 15.86 -3.93 0.68
N GLU A 77 14.88 -4.67 0.19
CA GLU A 77 14.11 -4.36 -1.01
C GLU A 77 12.61 -4.43 -0.70
N LEU A 78 11.81 -3.70 -1.47
CA LEU A 78 10.35 -3.72 -1.36
C LEU A 78 9.82 -3.98 -2.75
N THR A 79 9.49 -5.23 -3.01
CA THR A 79 8.98 -5.70 -4.29
C THR A 79 7.46 -5.89 -4.20
N TYR A 80 6.82 -6.03 -5.35
CA TYR A 80 5.40 -6.32 -5.40
C TYR A 80 5.05 -7.19 -6.60
N ARG A 81 3.93 -7.88 -6.44
CA ARG A 81 3.26 -8.63 -7.50
C ARG A 81 1.80 -8.24 -7.53
N PHE A 82 1.23 -8.17 -8.72
CA PHE A 82 -0.19 -7.95 -8.90
C PHE A 82 -0.78 -8.93 -9.91
N GLY A 83 -2.09 -9.11 -9.84
CA GLY A 83 -2.83 -10.01 -10.71
C GLY A 83 -4.33 -9.92 -10.45
N GLY A 84 -5.11 -10.74 -11.15
CA GLY A 84 -6.56 -10.82 -10.95
C GLY A 84 -7.35 -9.66 -11.55
N TYR A 85 -6.72 -8.74 -12.29
CA TYR A 85 -7.38 -7.67 -13.03
C TYR A 85 -7.93 -8.22 -14.35
N GLU A 86 -9.21 -8.57 -14.37
CA GLU A 86 -9.87 -9.12 -15.56
C GLU A 86 -10.36 -8.01 -16.48
N VAL A 87 -10.06 -8.11 -17.78
CA VAL A 87 -10.41 -7.10 -18.79
C VAL A 87 -11.90 -7.15 -19.09
N THR A 88 -12.63 -6.10 -18.72
CA THR A 88 -14.08 -5.96 -18.94
C THR A 88 -14.40 -5.28 -20.26
N ASP A 89 -13.58 -4.30 -20.66
CA ASP A 89 -13.71 -3.56 -21.91
C ASP A 89 -12.34 -3.29 -22.53
N LEU A 90 -12.25 -3.36 -23.86
CA LEU A 90 -11.00 -3.15 -24.60
C LEU A 90 -11.25 -2.49 -25.95
N SER A 91 -10.51 -1.41 -26.20
CA SER A 91 -10.44 -0.72 -27.49
C SER A 91 -9.00 -0.28 -27.77
N ALA A 92 -8.75 0.27 -28.96
CA ALA A 92 -7.41 0.77 -29.32
C ALA A 92 -6.91 1.93 -28.43
N THR A 93 -7.80 2.57 -27.66
CA THR A 93 -7.49 3.76 -26.85
C THR A 93 -7.89 3.63 -25.38
N ASN A 94 -8.69 2.64 -25.01
CA ASN A 94 -9.16 2.43 -23.63
C ASN A 94 -9.13 0.96 -23.25
N VAL A 95 -8.90 0.69 -21.98
CA VAL A 95 -9.06 -0.63 -21.36
C VAL A 95 -9.64 -0.45 -19.97
N SER A 96 -10.55 -1.33 -19.57
CA SER A 96 -11.11 -1.35 -18.22
C SER A 96 -10.94 -2.74 -17.61
N PHE A 97 -10.75 -2.78 -16.29
CA PHE A 97 -10.52 -4.00 -15.53
C PHE A 97 -11.39 -4.05 -14.30
N THR A 98 -11.84 -5.25 -13.95
CA THR A 98 -12.52 -5.56 -12.68
C THR A 98 -11.64 -6.44 -11.78
N GLY A 99 -11.89 -6.41 -10.48
CA GLY A 99 -11.18 -7.23 -9.49
C GLY A 99 -9.77 -6.71 -9.22
N GLY A 100 -8.78 -7.59 -9.26
CA GLY A 100 -7.39 -7.24 -9.03
C GLY A 100 -6.94 -7.27 -7.58
N TRP A 101 -5.67 -7.60 -7.39
CA TRP A 101 -4.95 -7.55 -6.12
C TRP A 101 -3.51 -7.12 -6.33
N VAL A 102 -2.89 -6.55 -5.29
CA VAL A 102 -1.49 -6.16 -5.25
C VAL A 102 -0.90 -6.60 -3.92
N ASN A 103 0.17 -7.40 -3.95
CA ASN A 103 0.86 -7.88 -2.76
C ASN A 103 2.29 -7.35 -2.77
N PHE A 104 2.70 -6.71 -1.69
CA PHE A 104 4.05 -6.22 -1.47
C PHE A 104 4.83 -7.21 -0.60
N TYR A 105 6.12 -7.33 -0.87
CA TYR A 105 7.04 -8.21 -0.17
C TYR A 105 8.26 -7.40 0.27
N LEU A 106 8.57 -7.48 1.56
CA LEU A 106 9.74 -6.85 2.16
C LEU A 106 10.85 -7.90 2.28
N GLY A 107 11.91 -7.73 1.49
CA GLY A 107 13.06 -8.62 1.42
C GLY A 107 14.28 -8.03 2.13
N PHE A 108 15.15 -8.90 2.64
CA PHE A 108 16.42 -8.52 3.27
C PHE A 108 17.51 -9.55 2.96
N GLY A 109 18.76 -9.12 2.96
CA GLY A 109 19.90 -10.03 2.88
C GLY A 109 19.96 -10.76 1.55
N ALA A 110 19.68 -12.07 1.56
CA ALA A 110 19.66 -12.88 0.32
C ALA A 110 18.42 -12.59 -0.54
N ASP A 111 17.32 -12.14 0.09
CA ASP A 111 16.07 -11.75 -0.56
C ASP A 111 16.11 -10.27 -0.97
N ASN A 112 17.30 -9.69 -1.13
CA ASN A 112 17.53 -8.37 -1.73
C ASN A 112 18.27 -8.58 -3.05
N ASP A 113 17.58 -9.21 -3.99
CA ASP A 113 18.12 -9.78 -5.21
C ASP A 113 17.27 -9.47 -6.46
N PHE A 114 16.21 -8.66 -6.34
CA PHE A 114 15.40 -8.29 -7.48
C PHE A 114 16.19 -7.40 -8.46
N ASN A 115 16.54 -7.96 -9.61
CA ASN A 115 17.14 -7.20 -10.70
C ASN A 115 16.81 -7.82 -12.06
N PRO A 116 15.80 -7.28 -12.76
CA PRO A 116 15.29 -7.87 -14.00
C PRO A 116 16.24 -7.73 -15.19
N PHE A 117 17.27 -6.89 -15.09
CA PHE A 117 18.29 -6.76 -16.13
C PHE A 117 19.44 -7.76 -15.99
N THR A 118 19.52 -8.47 -14.87
CA THR A 118 20.59 -9.44 -14.60
C THR A 118 20.10 -10.86 -14.40
N SER A 119 18.81 -11.03 -14.12
CA SER A 119 18.17 -12.33 -13.97
C SER A 119 18.13 -13.11 -15.29
N GLY A 120 17.98 -14.43 -15.19
CA GLY A 120 17.98 -15.32 -16.35
C GLY A 120 16.64 -15.44 -17.08
N SER A 121 15.53 -14.95 -16.52
CA SER A 121 14.17 -15.01 -17.09
C SER A 121 13.19 -14.19 -16.25
N SER A 122 12.01 -13.88 -16.81
CA SER A 122 10.92 -13.25 -16.04
C SER A 122 10.34 -14.15 -14.94
N ALA A 123 10.49 -15.48 -15.05
CA ALA A 123 10.14 -16.39 -13.97
C ALA A 123 11.10 -16.27 -12.78
N ALA A 124 12.39 -16.03 -13.04
CA ALA A 124 13.37 -15.73 -11.99
C ALA A 124 13.10 -14.37 -11.35
N ASP A 125 12.70 -13.37 -12.14
CA ASP A 125 12.29 -12.07 -11.60
C ASP A 125 11.06 -12.16 -10.71
N LEU A 126 10.06 -12.91 -11.13
CA LEU A 126 8.86 -13.13 -10.32
C LEU A 126 9.21 -13.85 -9.01
N ALA A 127 10.13 -14.81 -9.06
CA ALA A 127 10.58 -15.51 -7.86
C ALA A 127 11.32 -14.56 -6.91
N ALA A 128 12.21 -13.70 -7.42
CA ALA A 128 12.87 -12.66 -6.63
C ALA A 128 11.85 -11.64 -6.08
N ALA A 129 10.91 -11.17 -6.88
CA ALA A 129 9.89 -10.19 -6.45
C ALA A 129 8.89 -10.73 -5.39
N THR A 130 8.95 -12.02 -5.05
CA THR A 130 8.02 -12.66 -4.11
C THR A 130 8.70 -13.54 -3.05
N ASN A 131 10.03 -13.51 -2.95
CA ASN A 131 10.79 -14.29 -1.96
C ASN A 131 10.82 -13.65 -0.56
N GLY A 132 10.49 -12.35 -0.45
CA GLY A 132 10.42 -11.61 0.80
C GLY A 132 9.22 -11.95 1.69
N SER A 133 9.17 -11.31 2.86
CA SER A 133 8.02 -11.43 3.77
C SER A 133 6.84 -10.60 3.29
N LEU A 134 5.63 -11.16 3.32
CA LEU A 134 4.41 -10.45 2.91
C LEU A 134 4.20 -9.18 3.74
N PHE A 135 4.34 -8.02 3.11
CA PHE A 135 4.36 -6.72 3.76
C PHE A 135 3.00 -6.04 3.75
N LEU A 136 2.34 -5.93 2.60
CA LEU A 136 1.05 -5.27 2.44
C LEU A 136 0.24 -6.01 1.37
N THR A 137 -1.04 -6.24 1.64
CA THR A 137 -1.97 -6.84 0.67
C THR A 137 -3.08 -5.88 0.35
N LEU A 138 -3.31 -5.63 -0.93
CA LEU A 138 -4.34 -4.73 -1.44
C LEU A 138 -5.26 -5.46 -2.42
N ALA A 139 -6.52 -5.03 -2.47
CA ALA A 139 -7.52 -5.45 -3.45
C ALA A 139 -8.06 -4.24 -4.23
N GLY A 140 -8.47 -4.45 -5.48
CA GLY A 140 -9.10 -3.41 -6.28
C GLY A 140 -10.39 -2.88 -5.65
N HIS A 141 -10.53 -1.56 -5.62
CA HIS A 141 -11.70 -0.83 -5.16
C HIS A 141 -12.47 -0.26 -6.36
N ASP A 142 -13.81 -0.30 -6.32
CA ASP A 142 -14.67 0.12 -7.42
C ASP A 142 -14.46 1.61 -7.79
N ILE A 143 -14.18 1.90 -9.07
CA ILE A 143 -14.02 3.26 -9.61
C ILE A 143 -15.22 3.73 -10.44
N ASP A 144 -16.16 2.83 -10.75
CA ASP A 144 -17.39 3.14 -11.46
C ASP A 144 -18.57 2.23 -11.07
N ALA A 145 -19.75 2.53 -11.61
CA ALA A 145 -20.97 1.75 -11.36
C ALA A 145 -20.97 0.36 -12.02
N ALA A 146 -20.01 0.08 -12.91
CA ALA A 146 -19.87 -1.23 -13.54
C ALA A 146 -18.99 -2.19 -12.72
N GLY A 147 -18.40 -1.72 -11.61
CA GLY A 147 -17.50 -2.51 -10.77
C GLY A 147 -16.10 -2.62 -11.34
N ASN A 148 -15.72 -1.73 -12.27
CA ASN A 148 -14.32 -1.66 -12.68
C ASN A 148 -13.49 -1.12 -11.51
N THR A 149 -12.26 -1.60 -11.35
CA THR A 149 -11.34 -1.24 -10.25
C THR A 149 -10.09 -0.53 -10.77
N PHE A 150 -9.78 -0.71 -12.04
CA PHE A 150 -8.66 -0.09 -12.72
C PHE A 150 -9.03 0.20 -14.18
N ALA A 151 -8.61 1.33 -14.71
CA ALA A 151 -8.85 1.71 -16.10
C ALA A 151 -7.61 2.37 -16.71
N GLY A 152 -7.39 2.11 -17.99
CA GLY A 152 -6.27 2.63 -18.77
C GLY A 152 -6.72 3.36 -20.03
N THR A 153 -5.96 4.37 -20.43
CA THR A 153 -6.12 5.10 -21.69
C THR A 153 -4.78 5.24 -22.39
N GLY A 154 -4.79 5.28 -23.72
CA GLY A 154 -3.53 5.29 -24.46
C GLY A 154 -3.70 5.16 -25.97
N THR A 155 -2.67 4.61 -26.60
CA THR A 155 -2.64 4.32 -28.04
C THR A 155 -2.19 2.89 -28.27
N ASN A 156 -2.72 2.27 -29.32
CA ASN A 156 -2.44 0.87 -29.69
C ASN A 156 -2.72 -0.12 -28.54
N ILE A 157 -3.65 0.22 -27.65
CA ILE A 157 -4.12 -0.70 -26.61
C ILE A 157 -4.70 -1.95 -27.28
N GLY A 158 -4.44 -3.12 -26.69
CA GLY A 158 -4.75 -4.42 -27.31
C GLY A 158 -3.62 -4.99 -28.17
N THR A 159 -2.44 -4.34 -28.22
CA THR A 159 -1.30 -4.78 -29.04
C THR A 159 0.01 -4.77 -28.22
N PRO A 160 1.05 -5.50 -28.65
CA PRO A 160 2.39 -5.44 -28.02
C PRO A 160 3.12 -4.10 -28.15
N SER A 161 2.52 -3.07 -28.75
CA SER A 161 3.09 -1.73 -28.90
C SER A 161 2.24 -0.67 -28.21
N ALA A 162 1.43 -1.08 -27.22
CA ALA A 162 0.60 -0.17 -26.45
C ALA A 162 1.48 0.78 -25.63
N VAL A 163 1.05 2.04 -25.57
CA VAL A 163 1.59 3.04 -24.65
C VAL A 163 0.45 3.81 -24.05
N GLY A 164 0.53 4.11 -22.75
CA GLY A 164 -0.57 4.77 -22.08
C GLY A 164 -0.37 4.96 -20.59
N PHE A 165 -1.47 5.32 -19.96
CA PHE A 165 -1.58 5.56 -18.53
C PHE A 165 -2.78 4.79 -17.98
N GLY A 166 -2.70 4.44 -16.69
CA GLY A 166 -3.81 3.84 -15.96
C GLY A 166 -4.02 4.50 -14.61
N ALA A 167 -5.23 4.37 -14.08
CA ALA A 167 -5.59 4.81 -12.75
C ALA A 167 -6.57 3.84 -12.11
N GLY A 168 -6.47 3.70 -10.79
CA GLY A 168 -7.37 2.87 -10.01
C GLY A 168 -7.35 3.25 -8.54
N LEU A 169 -8.21 2.57 -7.78
CA LEU A 169 -8.28 2.67 -6.33
C LEU A 169 -8.07 1.28 -5.74
N LEU A 170 -7.52 1.22 -4.53
CA LEU A 170 -7.27 -0.04 -3.83
C LEU A 170 -7.65 0.10 -2.36
N ASP A 171 -8.11 -1.01 -1.80
CA ASP A 171 -8.34 -1.19 -0.36
C ASP A 171 -7.34 -2.19 0.21
N VAL A 172 -7.06 -2.08 1.50
CA VAL A 172 -6.33 -3.10 2.24
C VAL A 172 -7.14 -4.39 2.30
N ASP A 173 -6.50 -5.51 1.93
CA ASP A 173 -7.09 -6.85 2.01
C ASP A 173 -6.51 -7.62 3.20
N ASP A 174 -7.14 -7.51 4.36
CA ASP A 174 -6.77 -8.26 5.57
C ASP A 174 -6.89 -9.78 5.46
N THR A 175 -7.65 -10.26 4.48
CA THR A 175 -7.85 -11.69 4.26
C THR A 175 -6.77 -12.29 3.36
N GLY A 176 -6.15 -11.46 2.51
CA GLY A 176 -5.26 -11.87 1.43
C GLY A 176 -5.90 -12.87 0.46
N ALA A 177 -7.23 -12.81 0.32
CA ALA A 177 -8.06 -13.77 -0.40
C ALA A 177 -9.09 -13.11 -1.34
N LEU A 178 -9.15 -11.77 -1.40
CA LEU A 178 -10.08 -11.07 -2.29
C LEU A 178 -9.61 -11.15 -3.74
N ASN A 179 -10.57 -11.09 -4.68
CA ASN A 179 -10.31 -11.07 -6.12
C ASN A 179 -9.40 -12.21 -6.63
N GLY A 180 -9.49 -13.38 -6.00
CA GLY A 180 -8.67 -14.55 -6.34
C GLY A 180 -7.22 -14.48 -5.86
N ASN A 181 -6.91 -13.57 -4.92
CA ASN A 181 -5.63 -13.54 -4.23
C ASN A 181 -5.44 -14.81 -3.40
N THR A 182 -4.20 -15.26 -3.28
CA THR A 182 -3.83 -16.46 -2.52
C THR A 182 -2.67 -16.19 -1.56
N ALA A 183 -2.37 -14.91 -1.27
CA ALA A 183 -1.33 -14.53 -0.31
C ALA A 183 -1.69 -14.96 1.12
N GLY A 184 -2.98 -15.01 1.45
CA GLY A 184 -3.47 -15.29 2.80
C GLY A 184 -3.30 -14.10 3.74
N ALA A 185 -3.93 -14.20 4.90
CA ALA A 185 -3.93 -13.14 5.91
C ALA A 185 -2.56 -12.95 6.57
N GLY A 186 -2.38 -11.80 7.23
CA GLY A 186 -1.23 -11.55 8.12
C GLY A 186 -0.09 -10.73 7.52
N ALA A 187 -0.36 -9.94 6.48
CA ALA A 187 0.58 -8.95 5.98
C ALA A 187 0.94 -7.92 7.07
N LEU A 188 2.23 -7.61 7.18
CA LEU A 188 2.79 -6.85 8.30
C LEU A 188 2.22 -5.43 8.45
N ALA A 189 1.88 -4.79 7.34
CA ALA A 189 1.58 -3.37 7.25
C ALA A 189 0.09 -3.05 7.14
N ASN A 190 -0.78 -4.05 6.93
CA ASN A 190 -2.19 -3.82 6.63
C ASN A 190 -2.88 -2.90 7.64
N GLY A 191 -2.76 -3.20 8.94
CA GLY A 191 -3.40 -2.39 9.99
C GLY A 191 -2.89 -0.95 10.09
N PHE A 192 -1.77 -0.60 9.44
CA PHE A 192 -1.25 0.76 9.37
C PHE A 192 -1.79 1.53 8.15
N PHE A 193 -2.27 0.82 7.13
CA PHE A 193 -2.69 1.40 5.87
C PHE A 193 -4.21 1.34 5.61
N ASP A 194 -4.94 0.53 6.38
CA ASP A 194 -6.43 0.54 6.41
C ASP A 194 -6.90 1.82 7.11
N THR A 195 -7.02 2.89 6.33
CA THR A 195 -7.29 4.26 6.79
C THR A 195 -8.54 4.84 6.19
N ASN A 196 -9.01 4.30 5.07
CA ASN A 196 -10.14 4.79 4.29
C ASN A 196 -10.01 6.30 4.01
N ALA A 197 -8.77 6.77 3.77
CA ALA A 197 -8.43 8.19 3.72
C ALA A 197 -8.75 8.84 2.36
N ILE A 198 -9.00 8.04 1.33
CA ILE A 198 -9.20 8.52 -0.04
C ILE A 198 -10.69 8.48 -0.35
N ALA A 199 -11.28 9.65 -0.59
CA ALA A 199 -12.67 9.71 -1.01
C ALA A 199 -12.85 9.05 -2.39
N ALA A 200 -13.71 8.06 -2.48
CA ALA A 200 -14.12 7.46 -3.75
C ALA A 200 -15.61 7.73 -4.03
N ALA A 201 -15.97 7.70 -5.31
CA ALA A 201 -17.34 7.95 -5.74
C ALA A 201 -18.22 6.69 -5.64
N PHE A 202 -17.60 5.52 -5.60
CA PHE A 202 -18.21 4.19 -5.55
C PHE A 202 -17.50 3.40 -4.44
N GLY A 203 -18.05 2.26 -4.00
CA GLY A 203 -17.37 1.34 -3.06
C GLY A 203 -17.19 1.82 -1.62
N GLY A 204 -17.19 3.13 -1.33
CA GLY A 204 -16.89 3.68 -0.01
C GLY A 204 -15.75 4.70 -0.10
N ALA A 205 -14.96 4.83 0.96
CA ALA A 205 -13.65 5.48 0.85
C ALA A 205 -12.59 4.38 0.65
N ALA A 206 -11.56 4.68 -0.11
CA ALA A 206 -10.45 3.77 -0.41
C ALA A 206 -9.22 4.06 0.45
N ASP A 207 -8.30 3.12 0.50
CA ASP A 207 -7.01 3.27 1.21
C ASP A 207 -5.91 3.86 0.32
N PHE A 208 -5.88 3.45 -0.95
CA PHE A 208 -4.87 3.85 -1.90
C PHE A 208 -5.44 4.32 -3.23
N GLN A 209 -4.76 5.30 -3.81
CA GLN A 209 -4.91 5.71 -5.19
C GLN A 209 -3.67 5.25 -5.96
N LEU A 210 -3.90 4.62 -7.09
CA LEU A 210 -2.86 4.12 -7.99
C LEU A 210 -2.91 4.89 -9.30
N GLY A 211 -1.75 5.34 -9.78
CA GLY A 211 -1.52 5.83 -11.13
C GLY A 211 -0.40 5.03 -11.78
N ALA A 212 -0.55 4.68 -13.05
CA ALA A 212 0.43 3.88 -13.77
C ALA A 212 0.73 4.47 -15.15
N SER A 213 1.91 4.18 -15.67
CA SER A 213 2.28 4.36 -17.07
C SER A 213 2.84 3.05 -17.60
N PHE A 214 2.65 2.78 -18.88
CA PHE A 214 3.16 1.56 -19.52
C PHE A 214 3.59 1.82 -20.96
N SER A 215 4.60 1.07 -21.40
CA SER A 215 5.10 1.08 -22.77
C SER A 215 5.79 -0.23 -23.14
N SER A 216 5.93 -0.51 -24.43
CA SER A 216 6.65 -1.68 -24.93
C SER A 216 8.16 -1.45 -25.15
N ALA A 217 8.72 -0.35 -24.63
CA ALA A 217 10.11 0.02 -24.90
C ALA A 217 11.06 -0.47 -23.79
N LEU A 218 12.21 -1.03 -24.20
CA LEU A 218 13.32 -1.40 -23.30
C LEU A 218 12.95 -2.37 -22.16
N VAL A 219 12.16 -3.39 -22.48
CA VAL A 219 11.79 -4.42 -21.52
C VAL A 219 12.92 -5.46 -21.38
N PRO A 220 13.31 -5.89 -20.17
CA PRO A 220 14.42 -6.83 -19.95
C PRO A 220 14.22 -8.20 -20.61
N HIS A 221 13.02 -8.76 -20.48
CA HIS A 221 12.62 -10.05 -21.06
C HIS A 221 11.44 -9.88 -22.03
N PRO A 222 11.64 -9.31 -23.23
CA PRO A 222 10.54 -8.87 -24.09
C PRO A 222 9.69 -10.02 -24.65
N GLY A 223 10.20 -11.25 -24.66
CA GLY A 223 9.50 -12.45 -25.16
C GLY A 223 8.91 -13.35 -24.09
N GLU A 224 9.07 -13.02 -22.80
CA GLU A 224 8.69 -13.91 -21.69
C GLU A 224 8.10 -13.09 -20.56
N CYS A 225 6.77 -13.14 -20.37
CA CYS A 225 6.08 -12.56 -19.22
C CYS A 225 5.37 -13.65 -18.40
N PRO A 226 5.11 -13.43 -17.10
CA PRO A 226 4.43 -14.40 -16.23
C PRO A 226 3.13 -14.98 -16.79
N GLN A 227 2.45 -14.24 -17.67
CA GLN A 227 1.20 -14.64 -18.31
C GLN A 227 1.11 -14.29 -19.80
N GLY A 228 2.22 -14.30 -20.54
CA GLY A 228 2.13 -14.06 -21.99
C GLY A 228 3.47 -14.05 -22.73
N PRO A 229 3.42 -14.06 -24.08
CA PRO A 229 4.60 -14.05 -24.93
C PRO A 229 5.25 -12.67 -25.08
N ALA A 230 4.69 -11.64 -24.42
CA ALA A 230 5.16 -10.27 -24.52
C ALA A 230 4.99 -9.54 -23.20
N CYS A 231 5.96 -8.70 -22.89
CA CYS A 231 5.96 -7.83 -21.72
C CYS A 231 5.90 -6.35 -22.11
N MET A 232 5.35 -5.56 -21.20
CA MET A 232 5.48 -4.11 -21.16
C MET A 232 6.19 -3.71 -19.88
N ALA A 233 6.75 -2.51 -19.88
CA ALA A 233 7.36 -1.91 -18.72
C ALA A 233 6.90 -0.47 -18.54
N GLY A 234 6.97 0.02 -17.31
CA GLY A 234 6.64 1.41 -17.02
C GLY A 234 6.86 1.77 -15.57
N SER A 235 6.03 2.69 -15.08
CA SER A 235 6.11 3.19 -13.70
C SER A 235 4.75 3.19 -13.04
N VAL A 236 4.74 2.99 -11.72
CA VAL A 236 3.54 3.07 -10.90
C VAL A 236 3.79 4.00 -9.72
N ASP A 237 2.76 4.78 -9.42
CA ASP A 237 2.68 5.78 -8.39
C ASP A 237 1.53 5.38 -7.46
N ILE A 238 1.86 4.97 -6.23
CA ILE A 238 0.88 4.47 -5.25
C ILE A 238 0.84 5.44 -4.07
N ARG A 239 -0.34 5.99 -3.79
CA ARG A 239 -0.58 7.01 -2.77
C ARG A 239 -1.54 6.49 -1.74
N GLY A 240 -1.12 6.42 -0.48
CA GLY A 240 -1.97 6.08 0.66
C GLY A 240 -1.60 6.89 1.89
N THR A 241 -2.15 6.52 3.04
CA THR A 241 -1.85 7.16 4.33
C THR A 241 -1.44 6.12 5.35
N VAL A 242 -0.34 6.37 6.06
CA VAL A 242 0.06 5.56 7.23
C VAL A 242 -0.61 6.14 8.46
N ALA A 243 -1.47 5.36 9.11
CA ALA A 243 -2.07 5.71 10.39
C ALA A 243 -1.07 5.51 11.54
N ALA A 244 -1.12 6.42 12.51
CA ALA A 244 -0.48 6.20 13.79
C ALA A 244 -1.34 5.20 14.59
N ILE A 245 -0.85 3.99 14.78
CA ILE A 245 -1.46 3.04 15.71
C ILE A 245 -0.96 3.39 17.11
N PRO A 246 -1.84 3.79 18.06
CA PRO A 246 -1.40 4.07 19.42
C PRO A 246 -0.81 2.81 20.03
N GLU A 247 0.44 2.89 20.48
CA GLU A 247 1.11 1.73 21.05
C GLU A 247 0.33 1.20 22.28
N PRO A 248 0.32 -0.13 22.51
CA PRO A 248 -0.37 -0.75 23.65
C PRO A 248 0.01 -0.11 25.00
N GLU A 249 1.24 0.38 25.12
CA GLU A 249 1.73 1.07 26.31
C GLU A 249 1.02 2.40 26.57
N THR A 250 0.61 3.12 25.53
CA THR A 250 -0.18 4.36 25.68
C THR A 250 -1.54 4.05 26.30
N TYR A 251 -2.18 2.96 25.88
CA TYR A 251 -3.41 2.50 26.52
C TYR A 251 -3.17 2.01 27.95
N ALA A 252 -2.07 1.30 28.20
CA ALA A 252 -1.71 0.85 29.55
C ALA A 252 -1.45 2.03 30.48
N LEU A 253 -0.75 3.08 30.03
CA LEU A 253 -0.49 4.31 30.78
C LEU A 253 -1.75 5.15 30.96
N MET A 254 -2.63 5.20 29.96
CA MET A 254 -3.94 5.83 30.09
C MET A 254 -4.79 5.10 31.13
N LEU A 255 -4.85 3.77 31.08
CA LEU A 255 -5.58 2.95 32.05
C LEU A 255 -4.95 3.03 33.44
N ALA A 256 -3.64 3.08 33.56
CA ALA A 256 -2.94 3.31 34.82
C ALA A 256 -3.26 4.70 35.37
N GLY A 257 -3.26 5.74 34.53
CA GLY A 257 -3.65 7.10 34.90
C GLY A 257 -5.10 7.17 35.38
N LEU A 258 -6.04 6.53 34.65
CA LEU A 258 -7.44 6.42 35.04
C LEU A 258 -7.61 5.61 36.33
N GLY A 259 -6.82 4.55 36.52
CA GLY A 259 -6.80 3.74 37.74
C GLY A 259 -6.37 4.55 38.96
N VAL A 260 -5.34 5.38 38.82
CA VAL A 260 -4.88 6.31 39.88
C VAL A 260 -5.97 7.34 40.20
N ILE A 261 -6.59 7.93 39.19
CA ILE A 261 -7.68 8.91 39.37
C ILE A 261 -8.88 8.25 40.07
N GLY A 262 -9.28 7.05 39.66
CA GLY A 262 -10.36 6.28 40.29
C GLY A 262 -10.07 5.95 41.76
N PHE A 263 -8.84 5.55 42.07
CA PHE A 263 -8.40 5.28 43.44
C PHE A 263 -8.45 6.54 44.32
N VAL A 264 -7.96 7.68 43.82
CA VAL A 264 -8.01 8.96 44.53
C VAL A 264 -9.45 9.43 44.73
N ALA A 265 -10.32 9.28 43.73
CA ALA A 265 -11.73 9.64 43.83
C ALA A 265 -12.47 8.80 44.88
N ARG A 266 -12.16 7.50 44.98
CA ARG A 266 -12.70 6.62 46.03
C ARG A 266 -12.28 7.07 47.43
N ARG A 267 -11.01 7.44 47.63
CA ARG A 267 -10.50 7.89 48.94
C ARG A 267 -11.11 9.21 49.42
N ARG A 268 -11.70 10.02 48.53
CA ARG A 268 -12.38 11.27 48.90
C ARG A 268 -13.84 11.08 49.30
N ARG A 269 -14.42 9.91 49.02
CA ARG A 269 -15.81 9.56 49.37
C ARG A 269 -15.93 8.65 50.59
N ALA A 270 -14.84 7.97 50.97
CA ALA A 270 -14.69 7.30 52.26
C ALA A 270 -14.16 8.31 53.29
#